data_AF-A0A6A5AZ60-F1
#
_entry.id   AF-A0A6A5AZ60-F1
#
_cell.length_a   1.000
_cell.length_b   1.000
_cell.length_c   1.000
_cell.angle_alpha   90.00
_cell.angle_beta   90.00
_cell.angle_gamma   90.00
#
_symmetry.space_group_name_H-M   'P 1'
#
loop_
_entity.id
_entity.type
_entity.pdbx_description
1 polymer ?
#
loop_
_entity_poly.entity_id
_entity_poly.type
_entity_poly.pdbx_seq_one_letter_code
_entity_poly.pdbx_strand_id
1 'polypeptide(L)'
;KSYALLRGKAMECVALIGQAVGKDAFYTDAKAVMDILLCHDTGDSGVEMQYLTQACVRIASVLQEDFATYLPLIVPKLLHQAATKPDVVLVDWNEATNENNDGENDDDGIQEIAVDVPGQGKKKLQIQTSALQDKELGLNMIYQLALDLRGSFLPYVEPALQVIIPLLQFEYLDTVRMLSGLSLAKLLDAAIAGSDVSSATPQHVLELIF
;
A
#
# COMPACT_ATOMS: atom_id res chain seq x y z
N LYS A 1 -1.07 7.38 23.88
CA LYS A 1 -2.11 7.80 22.92
C LYS A 1 -2.05 9.29 22.52
N SER A 2 -1.95 10.27 23.43
CA SER A 2 -2.08 11.73 23.15
C SER A 2 -1.08 12.42 22.18
N TYR A 3 -0.14 11.69 21.56
CA TYR A 3 0.86 12.28 20.64
C TYR A 3 1.09 11.45 19.37
N ALA A 4 0.15 10.56 19.01
CA ALA A 4 0.27 9.72 17.82
C ALA A 4 0.51 10.54 16.54
N LEU A 5 -0.29 11.59 16.34
CA LEU A 5 -0.12 12.51 15.21
C LEU A 5 1.23 13.25 15.26
N LEU A 6 1.66 13.71 16.44
CA LEU A 6 2.95 14.39 16.60
C LEU A 6 4.11 13.46 16.25
N ARG A 7 4.07 12.20 16.72
CA ARG A 7 5.08 11.19 16.36
C ARG A 7 5.05 10.89 14.87
N GLY A 8 3.87 10.70 14.28
CA GLY A 8 3.73 10.50 12.84
C GLY A 8 4.32 11.65 12.03
N LYS A 9 4.06 12.90 12.43
CA LYS A 9 4.64 14.09 11.79
C LYS A 9 6.15 14.20 11.99
N ALA A 10 6.68 13.76 13.13
CA ALA A 10 8.12 13.69 13.33
C ALA A 10 8.78 12.63 12.42
N MET A 11 8.16 11.45 12.26
CA MET A 11 8.62 10.40 11.34
C MET A 11 8.65 10.89 9.90
N GLU A 12 7.57 11.55 9.46
CA GLU A 12 7.48 12.17 8.13
C GLU A 12 8.56 13.24 7.93
N CYS A 13 8.76 14.12 8.91
CA CYS A 13 9.77 15.18 8.86
C CYS A 13 11.18 14.62 8.68
N VAL A 14 11.58 13.62 9.48
CA VAL A 14 12.90 13.00 9.39
C VAL A 14 13.11 12.34 8.02
N ALA A 15 12.09 11.64 7.50
CA ALA A 15 12.18 11.02 6.19
C ALA A 15 12.31 12.05 5.05
N LEU A 16 11.58 13.17 5.14
CA LEU A 16 11.67 14.28 4.17
C LEU A 16 13.04 14.98 4.22
N ILE A 17 13.62 15.15 5.41
CA ILE A 17 14.99 15.66 5.55
C ILE A 17 15.96 14.72 4.85
N GLY A 18 15.85 13.40 5.08
CA GLY A 18 16.68 12.41 4.42
C GLY A 18 16.59 12.48 2.88
N GLN A 19 15.38 12.64 2.34
CA GLN A 19 15.17 12.84 0.90
C GLN A 19 15.82 14.13 0.38
N ALA A 20 15.76 15.22 1.16
CA ALA A 20 16.31 16.51 0.75
C ALA A 20 17.85 16.54 0.76
N VAL A 21 18.49 15.90 1.75
CA VAL A 21 19.96 15.90 1.88
C VAL A 21 20.65 14.79 1.09
N GLY A 22 19.90 13.75 0.72
CA GLY A 22 20.41 12.61 -0.03
C GLY A 22 21.16 11.57 0.83
N LYS A 23 21.52 10.46 0.18
CA LYS A 23 22.06 9.26 0.84
C LYS A 23 23.33 9.54 1.63
N ASP A 24 24.32 10.21 1.04
CA ASP A 24 25.63 10.38 1.66
C ASP A 24 25.57 11.11 3.00
N ALA A 25 24.71 12.13 3.11
CA ALA A 25 24.52 12.89 4.33
C ALA A 25 23.63 12.15 5.35
N PHE A 26 22.63 11.41 4.87
CA PHE A 26 21.63 10.78 5.73
C PHE A 26 21.98 9.35 6.16
N TYR A 27 22.94 8.67 5.53
CA TYR A 27 23.15 7.22 5.66
C TYR A 27 23.26 6.71 7.10
N THR A 28 24.10 7.36 7.91
CA THR A 28 24.33 6.97 9.31
C THR A 28 23.08 7.17 10.16
N ASP A 29 22.43 8.33 10.01
CA ASP A 29 21.20 8.65 10.75
C ASP A 29 20.04 7.77 10.31
N ALA A 30 19.95 7.44 9.02
CA ALA A 30 18.93 6.57 8.45
C ALA A 30 18.90 5.20 9.14
N LYS A 31 20.07 4.60 9.42
CA LYS A 31 20.15 3.33 10.14
C LYS A 31 19.63 3.44 11.56
N ALA A 32 20.06 4.46 12.30
CA ALA A 32 19.59 4.71 13.66
C ALA A 32 18.09 5.00 13.71
N VAL A 33 17.58 5.76 12.75
CA VAL A 33 16.15 6.05 12.60
C VAL A 33 15.38 4.76 12.29
N MET A 34 15.84 3.93 11.35
CA MET A 34 15.19 2.65 11.03
C MET A 34 15.11 1.72 12.24
N ASP A 35 16.17 1.64 13.06
CA ASP A 35 16.15 0.84 14.28
C ASP A 35 15.08 1.32 15.27
N ILE A 36 14.92 2.65 15.41
CA ILE A 36 13.86 3.25 16.23
C ILE A 36 12.48 2.94 15.65
N LEU A 37 12.29 3.14 14.34
CA LEU A 37 11.01 2.91 13.66
C LEU A 37 10.56 1.46 13.74
N LEU A 38 11.48 0.50 13.53
CA LEU A 38 11.14 -0.93 13.55
C LEU A 38 10.88 -1.48 14.96
N CYS A 39 11.46 -0.86 16.00
CA CYS A 39 11.19 -1.19 17.40
C CYS A 39 9.93 -0.48 17.94
N HIS A 40 9.38 0.47 17.20
CA HIS A 40 8.27 1.29 17.67
C HIS A 40 6.95 0.51 17.64
N ASP A 41 6.34 0.34 18.81
CA ASP A 41 4.99 -0.20 18.91
C ASP A 41 3.97 0.90 18.58
N THR A 42 3.32 0.77 17.43
CA THR A 42 2.28 1.70 16.97
C THR A 42 0.98 1.57 17.78
N GLY A 43 0.84 0.52 18.60
CA GLY A 43 -0.41 0.14 19.24
C GLY A 43 -1.57 0.04 18.23
N ASP A 44 -2.80 0.28 18.69
CA ASP A 44 -4.01 0.21 17.86
C ASP A 44 -4.28 1.49 17.02
N SER A 45 -3.32 2.42 16.90
CA SER A 45 -3.56 3.67 16.15
C SER A 45 -3.21 3.50 14.67
N GLY A 46 -4.23 3.25 13.84
CA GLY A 46 -4.07 3.13 12.38
C GLY A 46 -3.33 4.31 11.74
N VAL A 47 -3.60 5.54 12.19
CA VAL A 47 -2.93 6.75 11.70
C VAL A 47 -1.42 6.71 11.93
N GLU A 48 -0.96 6.30 13.12
CA GLU A 48 0.46 6.25 13.44
C GLU A 48 1.18 5.17 12.60
N MET A 49 0.53 4.04 12.37
CA MET A 49 1.02 2.96 11.51
C MET A 49 1.17 3.40 10.04
N GLN A 50 0.26 4.25 9.54
CA GLN A 50 0.36 4.81 8.20
C GLN A 50 1.59 5.73 8.06
N TYR A 51 1.84 6.62 9.03
CA TYR A 51 3.04 7.47 9.04
C TYR A 51 4.32 6.65 9.15
N LEU A 52 4.34 5.62 10.01
CA LEU A 52 5.49 4.74 10.17
C LEU A 52 5.84 4.06 8.84
N THR A 53 4.84 3.45 8.20
CA THR A 53 5.00 2.77 6.91
C THR A 53 5.53 3.71 5.83
N GLN A 54 4.94 4.91 5.70
CA GLN A 54 5.37 5.90 4.72
C GLN A 54 6.79 6.40 4.98
N ALA A 55 7.16 6.63 6.25
CA ALA A 55 8.50 7.04 6.62
C ALA A 55 9.54 5.96 6.25
N CYS A 56 9.28 4.69 6.57
CA CYS A 56 10.16 3.58 6.20
C CYS A 56 10.39 3.50 4.69
N VAL A 57 9.34 3.60 3.87
CA VAL A 57 9.46 3.53 2.40
C VAL A 57 10.16 4.77 1.83
N ARG A 58 9.93 5.95 2.39
CA ARG A 58 10.70 7.16 2.02
C ARG A 58 12.18 7.02 2.35
N ILE A 59 12.52 6.43 3.50
CA ILE A 59 13.92 6.14 3.84
C ILE A 59 14.49 5.10 2.86
N ALA A 60 13.69 4.13 2.43
CA ALA A 60 14.06 3.17 1.40
C ALA A 60 14.40 3.86 0.07
N SER A 61 13.67 4.91 -0.33
CA SER A 61 13.99 5.70 -1.53
C SER A 61 15.35 6.41 -1.44
N VAL A 62 15.79 6.74 -0.23
CA VAL A 62 17.08 7.41 0.02
C VAL A 62 18.22 6.39 0.05
N LEU A 63 18.02 5.27 0.75
CA LEU A 63 19.05 4.24 0.93
C LEU A 63 19.19 3.31 -0.29
N GLN A 64 18.12 3.15 -1.07
CA GLN A 64 18.04 2.24 -2.21
C GLN A 64 18.46 0.82 -1.81
N GLU A 65 19.40 0.19 -2.51
CA GLU A 65 19.84 -1.19 -2.28
C GLU A 65 20.33 -1.45 -0.84
N ASP A 66 20.88 -0.44 -0.14
CA ASP A 66 21.29 -0.56 1.27
C ASP A 66 20.10 -0.79 2.23
N PHE A 67 18.86 -0.53 1.78
CA PHE A 67 17.65 -0.79 2.55
C PHE A 67 17.27 -2.28 2.58
N ALA A 68 17.89 -3.13 1.75
CA ALA A 68 17.48 -4.51 1.54
C ALA A 68 17.36 -5.32 2.86
N THR A 69 18.19 -5.03 3.86
CA THR A 69 18.16 -5.72 5.16
C THR A 69 16.86 -5.54 5.95
N TYR A 70 16.09 -4.50 5.66
CA TYR A 70 14.83 -4.19 6.35
C TYR A 70 13.60 -4.79 5.64
N LEU A 71 13.74 -5.21 4.37
CA LEU A 71 12.64 -5.76 3.57
C LEU A 71 11.94 -6.97 4.20
N PRO A 72 12.63 -7.93 4.84
CA PRO A 72 11.97 -9.10 5.43
C PRO A 72 10.94 -8.74 6.50
N LEU A 73 11.08 -7.58 7.15
CA LEU A 73 10.15 -7.12 8.19
C LEU A 73 8.99 -6.30 7.62
N ILE A 74 9.23 -5.57 6.53
CA ILE A 74 8.29 -4.58 5.99
C ILE A 74 7.39 -5.20 4.92
N VAL A 75 7.98 -5.90 3.94
CA VAL A 75 7.24 -6.38 2.76
C VAL A 75 6.07 -7.30 3.12
N PRO A 76 6.20 -8.28 4.05
CA PRO A 76 5.07 -9.13 4.40
C PRO A 76 3.85 -8.36 4.93
N LYS A 77 4.08 -7.28 5.68
CA LYS A 77 2.99 -6.42 6.21
C LYS A 77 2.29 -5.67 5.08
N LEU A 78 3.06 -5.13 4.14
CA LEU A 78 2.51 -4.43 2.98
C LEU A 78 1.73 -5.36 2.06
N LEU A 79 2.21 -6.58 1.83
CA LEU A 79 1.49 -7.59 1.06
C LEU A 79 0.17 -7.97 1.72
N HIS A 80 0.16 -8.17 3.05
CA HIS A 80 -1.07 -8.42 3.80
C HIS A 80 -2.05 -7.25 3.68
N GLN A 81 -1.57 -6.03 3.85
CA GLN A 81 -2.37 -4.81 3.70
C GLN A 81 -2.95 -4.69 2.29
N ALA A 82 -2.14 -4.86 1.25
CA ALA A 82 -2.58 -4.84 -0.14
C ALA A 82 -3.51 -6.02 -0.50
N ALA A 83 -3.47 -7.14 0.21
CA ALA A 83 -4.36 -8.28 0.02
C ALA A 83 -5.69 -8.18 0.79
N THR A 84 -5.84 -7.19 1.67
CA THR A 84 -7.05 -7.03 2.51
C THR A 84 -8.29 -6.90 1.63
N LYS A 85 -9.33 -7.68 1.96
CA LYS A 85 -10.60 -7.64 1.24
C LYS A 85 -11.38 -6.39 1.66
N PRO A 86 -11.99 -5.67 0.71
CA PRO A 86 -12.87 -4.57 1.07
C PRO A 86 -14.08 -5.11 1.84
N ASP A 87 -14.52 -4.36 2.85
CA ASP A 87 -15.77 -4.65 3.54
C ASP A 87 -16.90 -4.00 2.75
N VAL A 88 -17.70 -4.85 2.09
CA VAL A 88 -18.76 -4.45 1.18
C VAL A 88 -20.04 -5.16 1.60
N VAL A 89 -21.03 -4.36 2.02
CA VAL A 89 -22.32 -4.87 2.49
C VAL A 89 -23.41 -4.42 1.54
N LEU A 90 -24.25 -5.36 1.11
CA LEU A 90 -25.42 -5.06 0.30
C LEU A 90 -26.66 -4.98 1.20
N VAL A 91 -27.31 -3.82 1.21
CA VAL A 91 -28.49 -3.53 2.03
C VAL A 91 -29.69 -3.26 1.11
N ASP A 92 -30.89 -3.65 1.54
CA ASP A 92 -32.11 -3.41 0.76
C ASP A 92 -32.45 -1.90 0.73
N TRP A 93 -32.94 -1.43 -0.43
CA TRP A 93 -33.29 -0.03 -0.62
C TRP A 93 -34.65 0.30 0.03
N ASN A 94 -34.62 1.02 1.15
CA ASN A 94 -35.83 1.54 1.81
C ASN A 94 -36.00 3.05 1.56
N GLU A 95 -37.03 3.44 0.80
CA GLU A 95 -37.35 4.84 0.50
C GLU A 95 -37.64 5.67 1.77
N ALA A 96 -38.27 5.09 2.80
CA ALA A 96 -38.69 5.81 4.01
C ALA A 96 -37.55 6.21 4.98
N THR A 97 -36.38 5.59 4.90
CA THR A 97 -35.21 5.90 5.76
C THR A 97 -34.11 6.66 5.03
N ASN A 98 -34.17 6.73 3.70
CA ASN A 98 -33.10 7.31 2.87
C ASN A 98 -33.33 8.78 2.49
N GLU A 99 -34.56 9.33 2.60
CA GLU A 99 -34.83 10.77 2.38
C GLU A 99 -34.22 11.70 3.46
N ASN A 100 -33.78 11.14 4.60
CA ASN A 100 -33.15 11.91 5.68
C ASN A 100 -31.62 11.81 5.71
N ASN A 101 -31.00 11.12 4.74
CA ASN A 101 -29.56 10.84 4.70
C ASN A 101 -28.90 11.36 3.42
N ASP A 102 -29.46 12.42 2.82
CA ASP A 102 -28.81 13.17 1.75
C ASP A 102 -27.69 14.04 2.35
N GLY A 103 -26.53 13.41 2.65
CA GLY A 103 -25.24 14.11 2.58
C GLY A 103 -24.32 14.16 3.80
N GLU A 104 -24.65 13.58 4.97
CA GLU A 104 -23.79 13.74 6.16
C GLU A 104 -23.64 12.45 7.01
N ASN A 105 -23.15 11.35 6.43
CA ASN A 105 -22.50 10.28 7.22
C ASN A 105 -21.06 10.04 6.73
N ASP A 106 -20.31 11.13 6.54
CA ASP A 106 -18.86 11.06 6.27
C ASP A 106 -18.05 10.76 7.56
N ASP A 107 -18.71 10.66 8.72
CA ASP A 107 -18.06 10.49 10.03
C ASP A 107 -17.59 9.03 10.28
N ASP A 108 -18.26 8.02 9.69
CA ASP A 108 -17.92 6.59 9.90
C ASP A 108 -17.07 5.97 8.78
N GLY A 109 -16.74 6.73 7.73
CA GLY A 109 -15.96 6.24 6.59
C GLY A 109 -16.67 5.15 5.78
N ILE A 110 -18.00 5.22 5.67
CA ILE A 110 -18.82 4.30 4.87
C ILE A 110 -19.38 5.07 3.67
N GLN A 111 -19.02 4.65 2.46
CA GLN A 111 -19.60 5.20 1.23
C GLN A 111 -20.78 4.33 0.79
N GLU A 112 -21.90 4.97 0.42
CA GLU A 112 -23.09 4.27 -0.01
C GLU A 112 -23.40 4.52 -1.49
N ILE A 113 -23.66 3.45 -2.25
CA ILE A 113 -23.93 3.50 -3.69
C ILE A 113 -25.25 2.77 -3.99
N ALA A 114 -26.18 3.45 -4.66
CA ALA A 114 -27.41 2.84 -5.14
C ALA A 114 -27.13 1.96 -6.38
N VAL A 115 -27.56 0.70 -6.35
CA VAL A 115 -27.44 -0.23 -7.48
C VAL A 115 -28.75 -0.94 -7.77
N ASP A 116 -29.06 -1.10 -9.05
CA ASP A 116 -30.18 -1.93 -9.47
C ASP A 116 -29.67 -3.35 -9.73
N VAL A 117 -30.14 -4.31 -8.91
CA VAL A 117 -29.71 -5.70 -8.99
C VAL A 117 -30.76 -6.49 -9.79
N PRO A 118 -30.39 -7.08 -10.94
CA PRO A 118 -31.33 -7.86 -11.75
C PRO A 118 -32.06 -8.94 -10.94
N GLY A 119 -33.38 -8.90 -10.94
CA GLY A 119 -34.23 -9.85 -10.21
C GLY A 119 -34.38 -9.58 -8.70
N GLN A 120 -33.71 -8.55 -8.15
CA GLN A 120 -33.82 -8.16 -6.73
C GLN A 120 -34.19 -6.69 -6.53
N GLY A 121 -34.23 -5.88 -7.60
CA GLY A 121 -34.61 -4.46 -7.55
C GLY A 121 -33.49 -3.57 -7.02
N LYS A 122 -33.86 -2.34 -6.61
CA LYS A 122 -32.90 -1.37 -6.05
C LYS A 122 -32.33 -1.87 -4.72
N LYS A 123 -31.01 -1.76 -4.58
CA LYS A 123 -30.24 -2.06 -3.38
C LYS A 123 -29.20 -0.97 -3.14
N LYS A 124 -28.61 -0.99 -1.95
CA LYS A 124 -27.59 -0.05 -1.48
C LYS A 124 -26.32 -0.82 -1.14
N LEU A 125 -25.22 -0.53 -1.84
CA LEU A 125 -23.88 -1.01 -1.49
C LEU A 125 -23.29 -0.06 -0.45
N GLN A 126 -22.88 -0.58 0.69
CA GLN A 126 -22.11 0.14 1.70
C GLN A 126 -20.67 -0.36 1.63
N ILE A 127 -19.71 0.56 1.52
CA ILE A 127 -18.29 0.27 1.33
C ILE A 127 -17.50 0.97 2.43
N GLN A 128 -16.70 0.21 3.19
CA GLN A 128 -15.78 0.79 4.17
C GLN A 128 -14.57 1.44 3.46
N THR A 129 -14.52 2.77 3.45
CA THR A 129 -13.50 3.53 2.72
C THR A 129 -12.12 3.42 3.36
N SER A 130 -12.03 3.29 4.68
CA SER A 130 -10.75 3.12 5.39
C SER A 130 -10.00 1.85 4.96
N ALA A 131 -10.69 0.73 4.77
CA ALA A 131 -10.10 -0.51 4.28
C ALA A 131 -9.58 -0.37 2.84
N LEU A 132 -10.27 0.41 2.00
CA LEU A 132 -9.82 0.73 0.65
C LEU A 132 -8.57 1.61 0.64
N GLN A 133 -8.53 2.63 1.49
CA GLN A 133 -7.38 3.52 1.64
C GLN A 133 -6.15 2.76 2.14
N ASP A 134 -6.32 1.88 3.12
CA ASP A 134 -5.23 1.05 3.63
C ASP A 134 -4.72 0.11 2.52
N LYS A 135 -5.62 -0.52 1.76
CA LYS A 135 -5.26 -1.37 0.62
C LYS A 135 -4.45 -0.60 -0.43
N GLU A 136 -4.93 0.57 -0.82
CA GLU A 136 -4.25 1.45 -1.79
C GLU A 136 -2.87 1.86 -1.27
N LEU A 137 -2.77 2.23 0.01
CA LEU A 137 -1.49 2.58 0.64
C LEU A 137 -0.51 1.40 0.57
N GLY A 138 -0.91 0.20 0.98
CA GLY A 138 -0.06 -0.99 0.93
C GLY A 138 0.46 -1.28 -0.48
N LEU A 139 -0.42 -1.18 -1.48
CA LEU A 139 -0.07 -1.36 -2.89
C LEU A 139 0.92 -0.28 -3.37
N ASN A 140 0.66 0.99 -3.06
CA ASN A 140 1.55 2.09 -3.42
C ASN A 140 2.94 1.94 -2.78
N MET A 141 3.01 1.45 -1.54
CA MET A 141 4.28 1.20 -0.86
C MET A 141 5.08 0.07 -1.51
N ILE A 142 4.42 -1.01 -1.96
CA ILE A 142 5.08 -2.08 -2.73
C ILE A 142 5.63 -1.54 -4.06
N TYR A 143 4.82 -0.73 -4.76
CA TYR A 143 5.26 -0.05 -5.99
C TYR A 143 6.53 0.78 -5.78
N GLN A 144 6.56 1.62 -4.75
CA GLN A 144 7.73 2.47 -4.44
C GLN A 144 8.96 1.63 -4.07
N LEU A 145 8.80 0.58 -3.26
CA LEU A 145 9.92 -0.30 -2.92
C LEU A 145 10.50 -1.00 -4.17
N ALA A 146 9.65 -1.53 -5.05
CA ALA A 146 10.11 -2.15 -6.29
C ALA A 146 10.80 -1.15 -7.23
N LEU A 147 10.29 0.10 -7.29
CA LEU A 147 10.88 1.19 -8.06
C LEU A 147 12.29 1.57 -7.57
N ASP A 148 12.44 1.80 -6.26
CA ASP A 148 13.65 2.38 -5.68
C ASP A 148 14.76 1.35 -5.45
N LEU A 149 14.39 0.12 -5.08
CA LEU A 149 15.36 -0.94 -4.74
C LEU A 149 15.72 -1.82 -5.93
N ARG A 150 14.95 -1.76 -7.01
CA ARG A 150 15.20 -2.47 -8.27
C ARG A 150 15.55 -3.95 -8.01
N GLY A 151 16.77 -4.37 -8.35
CA GLY A 151 17.21 -5.76 -8.22
C GLY A 151 17.19 -6.29 -6.79
N SER A 152 17.37 -5.45 -5.77
CA SER A 152 17.27 -5.86 -4.36
C SER A 152 15.85 -6.28 -3.95
N PHE A 153 14.83 -5.92 -4.73
CA PHE A 153 13.45 -6.35 -4.50
C PHE A 153 13.13 -7.73 -5.10
N LEU A 154 14.05 -8.34 -5.86
CA LEU A 154 13.86 -9.64 -6.54
C LEU A 154 13.21 -10.73 -5.67
N PRO A 155 13.63 -10.96 -4.40
CA PRO A 155 13.05 -12.03 -3.57
C PRO A 155 11.55 -11.87 -3.29
N TYR A 156 11.00 -10.67 -3.50
CA TYR A 156 9.61 -10.32 -3.21
C TYR A 156 8.76 -10.16 -4.47
N VAL A 157 9.36 -10.30 -5.66
CA VAL A 157 8.64 -10.14 -6.93
C VAL A 157 7.50 -11.14 -7.05
N GLU A 158 7.77 -12.44 -6.88
CA GLU A 158 6.74 -13.46 -7.03
C GLU A 158 5.62 -13.37 -5.96
N PRO A 159 5.92 -13.18 -4.66
CA PRO A 159 4.88 -12.88 -3.66
C PRO A 159 4.05 -11.64 -3.99
N ALA A 160 4.67 -10.58 -4.52
CA ALA A 160 3.95 -9.37 -4.93
C ALA A 160 3.05 -9.62 -6.14
N LEU A 161 3.50 -10.38 -7.14
CA LEU A 161 2.68 -10.75 -8.31
C LEU A 161 1.40 -11.49 -7.90
N GLN A 162 1.50 -12.44 -6.97
CA GLN A 162 0.35 -13.20 -6.47
C GLN A 162 -0.73 -12.31 -5.86
N VAL A 163 -0.33 -11.22 -5.18
CA VAL A 163 -1.26 -10.25 -4.59
C VAL A 163 -1.77 -9.25 -5.63
N ILE A 164 -0.91 -8.77 -6.52
CA ILE A 164 -1.19 -7.61 -7.38
C ILE A 164 -1.96 -7.98 -8.67
N ILE A 165 -1.71 -9.14 -9.26
CA ILE A 165 -2.39 -9.56 -10.51
C ILE A 165 -3.93 -9.54 -10.35
N PRO A 166 -4.52 -10.12 -9.28
CA PRO A 166 -5.97 -10.04 -9.06
C PRO A 166 -6.51 -8.61 -8.92
N LEU A 167 -5.67 -7.66 -8.48
CA LEU A 167 -6.09 -6.28 -8.26
C LEU A 167 -6.27 -5.48 -9.55
N LEU A 168 -5.79 -5.99 -10.70
CA LEU A 168 -6.12 -5.42 -12.02
C LEU A 168 -7.63 -5.43 -12.31
N GLN A 169 -8.37 -6.36 -11.71
CA GLN A 169 -9.82 -6.48 -11.86
C GLN A 169 -10.59 -5.93 -10.65
N PHE A 170 -9.92 -5.17 -9.77
CA PHE A 170 -10.54 -4.67 -8.56
C PHE A 170 -11.63 -3.62 -8.86
N GLU A 171 -12.89 -3.96 -8.62
CA GLU A 171 -14.05 -3.19 -9.11
C GLU A 171 -14.32 -1.90 -8.32
N TYR A 172 -13.84 -1.80 -7.07
CA TYR A 172 -14.28 -0.76 -6.14
C TYR A 172 -13.48 0.54 -6.22
N LEU A 173 -12.25 0.50 -6.74
CA LEU A 173 -11.38 1.68 -6.76
C LEU A 173 -10.43 1.66 -7.96
N ASP A 174 -10.59 2.66 -8.84
CA ASP A 174 -9.82 2.79 -10.08
C ASP A 174 -8.32 2.98 -9.84
N THR A 175 -7.97 3.71 -8.78
CA THR A 175 -6.57 3.96 -8.42
C THR A 175 -5.85 2.68 -8.02
N VAL A 176 -6.54 1.70 -7.41
CA VAL A 176 -5.98 0.37 -7.13
C VAL A 176 -5.65 -0.35 -8.44
N ARG A 177 -6.54 -0.34 -9.44
CA ARG A 177 -6.28 -0.97 -10.74
C ARG A 177 -5.10 -0.31 -11.46
N MET A 178 -5.05 1.02 -11.46
CA MET A 178 -3.95 1.80 -12.05
C MET A 178 -2.62 1.50 -11.36
N LEU A 179 -2.56 1.58 -10.02
CA LEU A 179 -1.35 1.28 -9.26
C LEU A 179 -0.91 -0.16 -9.42
N SER A 180 -1.84 -1.10 -9.59
CA SER A 180 -1.52 -2.50 -9.86
C SER A 180 -0.76 -2.63 -11.18
N GLY A 181 -1.27 -2.02 -12.26
CA GLY A 181 -0.56 -1.98 -13.55
C GLY A 181 0.83 -1.36 -13.47
N LEU A 182 0.97 -0.22 -12.78
CA LEU A 182 2.28 0.42 -12.56
C LEU A 182 3.23 -0.46 -11.74
N SER A 183 2.71 -1.16 -10.73
CA SER A 183 3.48 -2.08 -9.89
C SER A 183 4.01 -3.25 -10.71
N LEU A 184 3.20 -3.87 -11.57
CA LEU A 184 3.63 -4.99 -12.41
C LEU A 184 4.82 -4.62 -13.30
N ALA A 185 4.81 -3.41 -13.89
CA ALA A 185 5.95 -2.91 -14.66
C ALA A 185 7.22 -2.80 -13.80
N LYS A 186 7.12 -2.34 -12.55
CA LYS A 186 8.27 -2.23 -11.65
C LYS A 186 8.73 -3.55 -11.07
N LEU A 187 7.84 -4.52 -10.90
CA LEU A 187 8.20 -5.88 -10.55
C LEU A 187 8.98 -6.56 -11.67
N LEU A 188 8.61 -6.34 -12.93
CA LEU A 188 9.40 -6.80 -14.07
C LEU A 188 10.77 -6.11 -14.14
N ASP A 189 10.82 -4.79 -13.95
CA ASP A 189 12.10 -4.04 -13.89
C ASP A 189 13.02 -4.58 -12.77
N ALA A 190 12.46 -4.86 -11.58
CA ALA A 190 13.18 -5.46 -10.46
C ALA A 190 13.67 -6.87 -10.79
N ALA A 191 12.84 -7.68 -11.44
CA ALA A 191 13.21 -9.01 -11.89
C ALA A 191 14.38 -8.97 -12.88
N ILE A 192 14.35 -8.07 -13.86
CA ILE A 192 15.43 -7.87 -14.83
C ILE A 192 16.71 -7.40 -14.13
N ALA A 193 16.60 -6.39 -13.26
CA ALA A 193 17.76 -5.80 -12.59
C ALA A 193 18.44 -6.72 -11.57
N GLY A 194 17.67 -7.59 -10.90
CA GLY A 194 18.19 -8.50 -9.87
C GLY A 194 18.64 -9.85 -10.40
N SER A 195 18.32 -10.18 -11.65
CA SER A 195 18.62 -11.48 -12.23
C SER A 195 19.95 -11.49 -12.98
N ASP A 196 20.66 -12.62 -12.89
CA ASP A 196 21.78 -12.91 -13.79
C ASP A 196 21.29 -13.05 -15.25
N VAL A 197 22.18 -12.78 -16.21
CA VAL A 197 21.87 -12.80 -17.66
C VAL A 197 21.30 -14.14 -18.15
N SER A 198 21.66 -15.25 -17.50
CA SER A 198 21.17 -16.59 -17.83
C SER A 198 19.88 -16.99 -17.12
N SER A 199 19.34 -16.12 -16.25
CA SER A 199 18.15 -16.42 -15.47
C SER A 199 16.89 -16.40 -16.33
N ALA A 200 16.02 -17.39 -16.13
CA ALA A 200 14.69 -17.41 -16.72
C ALA A 200 13.68 -16.53 -15.94
N THR A 201 14.06 -15.97 -14.79
CA THR A 201 13.14 -15.24 -13.91
C THR A 201 12.42 -14.07 -14.61
N PRO A 202 13.10 -13.18 -15.37
CA PRO A 202 12.40 -12.10 -16.05
C PRO A 202 11.36 -12.59 -17.06
N GLN A 203 11.67 -13.67 -17.78
CA GLN A 203 10.75 -14.30 -18.73
C GLN A 203 9.55 -14.90 -18.00
N HIS A 204 9.77 -15.58 -16.88
CA HIS A 204 8.70 -16.14 -16.07
C HIS A 204 7.77 -15.03 -15.51
N VAL A 205 8.34 -13.93 -15.03
CA VAL A 205 7.56 -12.76 -14.55
C VAL A 205 6.74 -12.16 -15.69
N LEU A 206 7.29 -12.06 -16.89
CA LEU A 206 6.58 -11.57 -18.07
C LEU A 206 5.37 -12.45 -18.41
N GLU A 207 5.52 -13.78 -18.37
CA GLU A 207 4.46 -14.76 -18.61
C GLU A 207 3.36 -14.77 -17.54
N LEU A 208 3.67 -14.33 -16.32
CA LEU A 208 2.65 -14.17 -15.29
C LEU A 208 1.83 -12.88 -15.48
N ILE A 209 2.41 -11.85 -16.09
CA ILE A 209 1.77 -10.55 -16.31
C ILE A 209 0.88 -10.54 -17.57
N PHE A 210 1.27 -11.27 -18.61
CA PHE A 210 0.64 -11.28 -19.94
C PHE A 210 0.19 -12.67 -20.37
#